data_AF-A0A372RV96-F1
#
_entry.id   AF-A0A372RV96-F1
#
_cell.length_a   1.000
_cell.length_b   1.000
_cell.length_c   1.000
_cell.angle_alpha   90.00
_cell.angle_beta   90.00
_cell.angle_gamma   90.00
#
_symmetry.space_group_name_H-M   'P 1'
#
loop_
_entity.id
_entity.type
_entity.pdbx_description
1 polymer ?
#
loop_
_entity_poly.entity_id
_entity_poly.type
_entity_poly.pdbx_seq_one_letter_code
_entity_poly.pdbx_strand_id
1 'polypeptide(L)' 'MVSKTNEITLNCIIVPFGPLHGHQLSEVTAAVTVDRNPTVSVLEVAIQSTLRTPFNRVRLKLYRTPDETLMQPQDL' A
#
# COMPACT_ATOMS: atom_id res chain seq x y z
N MET A 1 -24.44 -2.32 20.39
CA MET A 1 -24.28 -2.18 18.92
C MET A 1 -22.79 -2.28 18.62
N VAL A 2 -22.33 -3.38 18.03
CA VAL A 2 -20.96 -3.45 17.49
C VAL A 2 -21.00 -2.70 16.17
N SER A 3 -20.45 -1.49 16.16
CA SER A 3 -20.12 -0.79 14.92
C SER A 3 -19.22 -1.73 14.13
N LYS A 4 -19.76 -2.26 13.02
CA LYS A 4 -19.00 -3.07 12.08
C LYS A 4 -17.91 -2.14 11.56
N THR A 5 -16.69 -2.29 12.05
CA THR A 5 -15.56 -1.45 11.65
C THR A 5 -15.40 -1.63 10.15
N ASN A 6 -15.86 -0.62 9.40
CA ASN A 6 -15.89 -0.66 7.94
C ASN A 6 -14.52 -0.30 7.37
N GLU A 7 -13.51 -0.29 8.23
CA GLU A 7 -12.12 0.04 7.96
C GLU A 7 -11.31 -1.24 7.77
N ILE A 8 -10.23 -1.10 7.03
CA ILE A 8 -9.18 -2.09 6.83
C ILE A 8 -7.84 -1.43 7.09
N THR A 9 -6.90 -2.19 7.63
CA THR A 9 -5.50 -1.76 7.73
C THR A 9 -4.69 -2.46 6.64
N LEU A 10 -4.02 -1.68 5.82
CA LEU A 10 -3.13 -2.15 4.77
C LEU A 10 -1.68 -1.93 5.21
N ASN A 11 -0.89 -3.00 5.21
CA ASN A 11 0.56 -2.93 5.36
C ASN A 11 1.18 -2.87 3.98
N CYS A 12 1.70 -1.71 3.61
CA CYS A 12 2.25 -1.41 2.30
C CYS A 12 3.78 -1.38 2.36
N ILE A 13 4.41 -2.03 1.38
CA ILE A 13 5.84 -1.84 1.08
C ILE A 13 5.91 -1.02 -0.20
N ILE A 14 6.48 0.18 -0.12
CA ILE A 14 6.70 1.01 -1.29
C ILE A 14 8.05 0.64 -1.87
N VAL A 15 8.04 0.27 -3.15
CA VAL A 15 9.25 -0.07 -3.90
C VAL A 15 9.60 1.13 -4.79
N PRO A 16 10.45 2.06 -4.32
CA PRO A 16 10.91 3.15 -5.16
C PRO A 16 11.70 2.62 -6.37
N PHE A 17 11.45 3.20 -7.54
CA PHE A 17 12.16 2.85 -8.77
C PHE A 17 13.35 3.80 -8.97
N GLY A 18 14.58 3.30 -8.86
CA GLY A 18 15.81 4.09 -9.00
C GLY A 18 16.92 3.66 -8.03
N PRO A 19 17.99 4.46 -7.86
CA PRO A 19 19.07 4.16 -6.94
C PRO A 19 18.57 4.26 -5.49
N LEU A 20 18.37 3.12 -4.82
CA LEU A 20 17.90 3.05 -3.42
C LEU A 20 19.02 2.96 -2.40
N HIS A 21 20.25 3.28 -2.82
CA HIS A 21 21.45 3.05 -2.01
C HIS A 21 21.35 3.77 -0.66
N GLY A 22 21.17 3.00 0.41
CA GLY A 22 21.23 3.48 1.80
C GLY A 22 19.89 3.71 2.50
N HIS A 23 18.74 3.46 1.86
CA HIS A 23 17.43 3.64 2.52
C HIS A 23 17.02 2.46 3.38
N GLN A 24 16.46 2.75 4.56
CA GLN A 24 15.95 1.70 5.46
C GLN A 24 14.54 1.29 5.05
N LEU A 25 14.22 0.00 5.19
CA LEU A 25 12.87 -0.53 4.88
C LEU A 25 11.76 0.21 5.65
N SER A 26 12.05 0.65 6.89
CA SER A 26 11.16 1.44 7.72
C SER A 26 10.80 2.81 7.14
N GLU A 27 11.60 3.36 6.22
CA GLU A 27 11.32 4.64 5.56
C GLU A 27 10.29 4.52 4.43
N VAL A 28 10.10 3.30 3.92
CA VAL A 28 9.23 2.98 2.77
C VAL A 28 8.10 2.01 3.13
N THR A 29 8.00 1.62 4.41
CA THR A 29 6.91 0.80 4.92
C THR A 29 5.84 1.70 5.52
N ALA A 30 4.58 1.48 5.14
CA ALA A 30 3.43 2.25 5.61
C ALA A 30 2.36 1.30 6.13
N ALA A 31 1.77 1.63 7.27
CA ALA A 31 0.55 0.99 7.76
C ALA A 31 -0.56 2.04 7.71
N VAL A 32 -1.54 1.84 6.85
CA VAL A 32 -2.64 2.79 6.65
C VAL A 32 -3.97 2.14 7.00
N THR A 33 -4.80 2.86 7.74
CA THR A 33 -6.17 2.47 8.01
C THR A 33 -7.10 3.33 7.17
N VAL A 34 -7.95 2.69 6.37
CA VAL A 34 -8.89 3.33 5.44
C VAL A 34 -10.21 2.56 5.45
N ASP A 35 -11.29 3.18 4.99
CA ASP A 35 -12.54 2.45 4.71
C ASP A 35 -12.30 1.31 3.71
N ARG A 36 -13.14 0.26 3.74
CA ARG A 36 -13.05 -0.93 2.87
C ARG A 36 -13.12 -0.61 1.38
N ASN A 37 -13.79 0.47 1.01
CA ASN A 37 -14.01 0.89 -0.37
C ASN A 37 -13.58 2.35 -0.56
N PRO A 38 -12.31 2.69 -0.30
CA PRO A 38 -11.86 4.06 -0.45
C PRO A 38 -11.71 4.38 -1.94
N THR A 39 -11.84 5.65 -2.30
CA THR A 39 -11.36 6.09 -3.62
C THR A 39 -9.84 5.98 -3.68
N VAL A 40 -9.30 5.77 -4.89
CA VAL A 40 -7.84 5.66 -5.11
C VAL A 40 -7.12 6.89 -4.55
N SER A 41 -7.68 8.10 -4.73
CA SER A 41 -7.11 9.34 -4.21
C SER A 41 -7.03 9.38 -2.68
N VAL A 42 -8.05 8.86 -1.98
CA VAL A 42 -8.04 8.80 -0.51
C VAL A 42 -6.97 7.82 -0.03
N LEU A 43 -6.84 6.68 -0.70
CA LEU A 43 -5.79 5.70 -0.39
C LEU A 43 -4.38 6.28 -0.65
N GLU A 44 -4.17 7.00 -1.75
CA GLU A 44 -2.89 7.64 -2.05
C GLU A 44 -2.50 8.67 -1.00
N VAL A 45 -3.44 9.55 -0.59
CA VAL A 45 -3.21 10.55 0.45
C VAL A 45 -2.91 9.88 1.79
N ALA A 46 -3.65 8.83 2.15
CA ALA A 46 -3.40 8.08 3.38
C ALA A 46 -1.99 7.49 3.39
N ILE A 47 -1.56 6.83 2.30
CA ILE A 47 -0.21 6.29 2.17
C ILE A 47 0.83 7.41 2.28
N GLN A 48 0.72 8.47 1.48
CA GLN A 48 1.67 9.58 1.47
C GLN A 48 1.82 10.26 2.84
N SER A 49 0.72 10.37 3.60
CA SER A 49 0.74 10.98 4.94
C SER A 49 1.58 10.21 5.96
N THR A 50 1.76 8.90 5.76
CA THR A 50 2.52 8.03 6.67
C THR A 50 4.01 7.92 6.31
N LEU A 51 4.38 8.30 5.09
CA LEU A 51 5.75 8.19 4.62
C LEU A 51 6.64 9.33 5.12
N ARG A 52 7.94 9.04 5.22
CA ARG A 52 8.94 10.07 5.50
C ARG A 52 9.35 10.82 4.24
N THR A 53 9.89 12.01 4.41
CA THR A 53 10.57 12.74 3.34
C THR A 53 11.78 11.91 2.86
N PRO A 54 12.03 11.77 1.54
CA PRO A 54 11.34 12.43 0.41
C PRO A 54 10.14 11.65 -0.16
N PHE A 55 9.86 10.45 0.35
CA PHE A 55 8.84 9.54 -0.18
C PHE A 55 7.40 10.07 -0.04
N ASN A 56 7.12 10.93 0.94
CA ASN A 56 5.82 11.57 1.09
C ASN A 56 5.39 12.50 -0.06
N ARG A 57 6.30 12.86 -0.97
CA ARG A 57 6.03 13.73 -2.12
C ARG A 57 6.12 13.02 -3.47
N VAL A 58 6.50 11.75 -3.50
CA VAL A 58 6.59 11.02 -4.77
C VAL A 58 5.19 10.63 -5.25
N ARG A 59 4.99 10.65 -6.58
CA ARG A 59 3.75 10.19 -7.18
C ARG A 59 3.67 8.67 -7.02
N LEU A 60 2.60 8.21 -6.38
CA LEU A 60 2.29 6.80 -6.30
C LEU A 60 1.64 6.34 -7.61
N LYS A 61 1.91 5.11 -8.01
CA LYS A 61 1.14 4.41 -9.04
C LYS A 61 0.62 3.13 -8.44
N LEU A 62 -0.69 3.05 -8.28
CA LEU A 62 -1.37 1.86 -7.79
C LEU A 62 -1.76 0.99 -8.98
N TYR A 63 -1.26 -0.24 -9.00
CA TYR A 63 -1.64 -1.22 -10.01
C TYR A 63 -2.60 -2.22 -9.39
N ARG A 64 -3.74 -2.43 -10.03
CA ARG A 64 -4.57 -3.59 -9.74
C ARG A 64 -3.84 -4.79 -10.34
N THR A 65 -3.44 -5.73 -9.50
CA THR A 65 -3.03 -7.05 -10.02
C THR A 65 -4.23 -7.62 -10.77
N PRO A 66 -4.01 -8.27 -11.93
CA PRO A 66 -5.06 -9.09 -12.53
C PRO A 66 -5.64 -9.97 -11.42
N ASP A 67 -6.95 -10.21 -11.44
CA ASP A 67 -7.54 -11.26 -10.60
C ASP A 67 -6.73 -12.51 -10.91
N GLU A 68 -5.82 -12.89 -10.01
CA GLU A 68 -5.08 -14.12 -10.14
C GLU A 68 -6.18 -15.17 -10.06
N THR A 69 -6.60 -15.70 -11.21
CA THR A 69 -7.09 -17.07 -11.29
C THR A 69 -6.16 -17.84 -10.41
N LEU A 70 -6.67 -18.23 -9.22
CA LEU A 70 -6.03 -19.09 -8.22
C LEU A 70 -4.91 -19.82 -8.92
N MET A 71 -3.65 -19.43 -8.69
CA MET A 71 -2.53 -20.21 -9.21
C MET A 71 -2.79 -21.61 -8.71
N GLN A 72 -3.28 -22.48 -9.58
CA GLN A 72 -3.60 -23.84 -9.18
C GLN A 72 -2.27 -24.41 -8.69
N PRO A 73 -2.23 -25.04 -7.50
CA PRO A 73 -1.03 -25.75 -7.10
C PRO A 73 -0.70 -26.69 -8.26
N GLN A 74 0.49 -26.52 -8.84
CA GLN A 74 0.97 -27.45 -9.84
C GLN A 74 1.17 -28.76 -9.09
N ASP A 75 0.27 -29.72 -9.31
CA ASP A 75 0.42 -31.09 -8.85
C ASP A 75 1.82 -31.56 -9.29
N LEU A 76 2.66 -31.88 -8.30
CA LEU A 76 3.99 -32.45 -8.48
C LEU A 76 3.90 -33.96 -8.66
#